data_AF-A0A4P9XV23-F1
#
_entry.id   AF-A0A4P9XV23-F1
#
_cell.length_a   1.000
_cell.length_b   1.000
_cell.length_c   1.000
_cell.angle_alpha   90.00
_cell.angle_beta   90.00
_cell.angle_gamma   90.00
#
_symmetry.space_group_name_H-M   'P 1'
#
loop_
_entity.id
_entity.type
_entity.pdbx_description
1 polymer ?
#
loop_
_entity_poly.entity_id
_entity_poly.type
_entity_poly.pdbx_seq_one_letter_code
_entity_poly.pdbx_strand_id
1 'polypeptide(L)'
;MSDAGEKQVDVSAIAANNNHYDTDHDAEKPFDAQVLSELPLDAEKTVAGRVPWSSWLIVATELCERLAFYGASLIFVPYLIRELGMDKAQATAINRGFLFFAYFTAIVGAIIADVKWGKYRTVLVFSIVYMIGLIMLSASASAASITSGFGLPGFIIATYVFMACGTGGIKANVSAFVADQVIPGFTPTKTPGVYADSRLTLEGVFRYFYWAINVGAVIGMAVSPQIARNVNSDQPGKG
;
A
#
# COMPACT_ATOMS: atom_id res chain seq x y z
N MET A 1 18.87 48.48 -49.56
CA MET A 1 18.02 48.91 -48.44
C MET A 1 16.67 48.23 -48.64
N SER A 2 16.51 47.01 -48.06
CA SER A 2 15.56 46.69 -46.97
C SER A 2 14.11 46.90 -47.44
N ASP A 3 13.41 45.90 -47.98
CA ASP A 3 12.78 44.73 -47.33
C ASP A 3 12.17 45.01 -45.94
N ALA A 4 10.84 44.88 -45.88
CA ALA A 4 9.99 44.66 -44.70
C ALA A 4 8.55 44.42 -45.18
N GLY A 5 8.31 43.26 -45.82
CA GLY A 5 6.96 42.75 -46.06
C GLY A 5 6.41 42.05 -44.82
N GLU A 6 5.29 42.54 -44.31
CA GLU A 6 4.54 42.02 -43.17
C GLU A 6 4.07 40.57 -43.43
N LYS A 7 4.65 39.59 -42.72
CA LYS A 7 4.17 38.20 -42.76
C LYS A 7 3.00 38.04 -41.80
N GLN A 8 1.80 38.00 -42.37
CA GLN A 8 0.57 37.60 -41.69
C GLN A 8 0.68 36.14 -41.25
N VAL A 9 0.64 35.88 -39.94
CA VAL A 9 0.65 34.52 -39.38
C VAL A 9 -0.74 33.93 -39.57
N ASP A 10 -0.83 32.90 -40.42
CA ASP A 10 -2.08 32.18 -40.68
C ASP A 10 -2.45 31.29 -39.49
N VAL A 11 -3.33 31.81 -38.63
CA VAL A 11 -3.83 31.16 -37.40
C VAL A 11 -4.71 29.93 -37.73
N SER A 12 -5.15 29.76 -38.97
CA SER A 12 -5.96 28.61 -39.38
C SER A 12 -5.16 27.31 -39.51
N ALA A 13 -3.84 27.41 -39.72
CA ALA A 13 -2.95 26.25 -39.84
C ALA A 13 -2.59 25.60 -38.49
N ILE A 14 -2.70 26.33 -37.37
CA ILE A 14 -2.43 25.79 -36.03
C ILE A 14 -3.64 25.03 -35.47
N ALA A 15 -4.86 25.39 -35.90
CA ALA A 15 -6.09 24.74 -35.47
C ALA A 15 -6.35 23.36 -36.13
N ALA A 16 -5.65 23.04 -37.22
CA ALA A 16 -5.88 21.83 -38.00
C ALA A 16 -5.17 20.56 -37.47
N ASN A 17 -4.27 20.67 -36.49
CA ASN A 17 -3.50 19.53 -35.98
C ASN A 17 -4.10 18.83 -34.75
N ASN A 18 -5.34 19.18 -34.35
CA ASN A 18 -5.97 18.64 -33.13
C ASN A 18 -7.01 17.53 -33.37
N ASN A 19 -7.10 16.97 -34.58
CA ASN A 19 -8.03 15.90 -34.89
C ASN A 19 -7.31 14.63 -35.35
N HIS A 20 -6.69 13.94 -34.40
CA HIS A 20 -6.48 12.50 -34.51
C HIS A 20 -6.73 11.86 -33.14
N TYR A 21 -8.02 11.68 -32.81
CA TYR A 21 -8.42 10.77 -31.75
C TYR A 21 -8.31 9.34 -32.32
N ASP A 22 -7.11 8.78 -32.25
CA ASP A 22 -6.92 7.35 -32.41
C ASP A 22 -7.47 6.66 -31.16
N THR A 23 -8.62 6.02 -31.33
CA THR A 23 -9.11 4.96 -30.46
C THR A 23 -8.24 3.74 -30.70
N ASP A 24 -7.25 3.47 -29.84
CA ASP A 24 -6.72 2.11 -29.64
C ASP A 24 -5.78 2.04 -28.41
N HIS A 25 -6.03 1.02 -27.59
CA HIS A 25 -5.27 0.50 -26.46
C HIS A 25 -5.03 1.37 -25.21
N ASP A 26 -5.45 0.81 -24.07
CA ASP A 26 -5.21 1.22 -22.68
C ASP A 26 -3.71 1.19 -22.29
N ALA A 27 -2.89 1.96 -23.00
CA ALA A 27 -1.52 2.21 -22.60
C ALA A 27 -1.54 3.15 -21.39
N GLU A 28 -1.06 2.66 -20.25
CA GLU A 28 -0.70 3.44 -19.08
C GLU A 28 0.18 4.61 -19.56
N LYS A 29 -0.37 5.84 -19.58
CA LYS A 29 0.41 7.02 -19.98
C LYS A 29 1.63 7.09 -19.06
N PRO A 30 2.86 7.17 -19.60
CA PRO A 30 4.04 7.32 -18.77
C PRO A 30 3.85 8.51 -17.82
N PHE A 31 4.45 8.44 -16.64
CA PHE A 31 4.60 9.60 -15.76
C PHE A 31 5.36 10.70 -16.53
N ASP A 32 4.61 11.57 -17.20
CA ASP A 32 5.14 12.43 -18.25
C ASP A 32 5.85 13.62 -17.60
N ALA A 33 7.17 13.50 -17.45
CA ALA A 33 8.00 14.48 -16.77
C ALA A 33 7.90 15.88 -17.42
N GLN A 34 7.56 15.95 -18.72
CA GLN A 34 7.35 17.18 -19.48
C GLN A 34 6.11 17.96 -19.00
N VAL A 35 5.02 17.27 -18.64
CA VAL A 35 3.79 17.90 -18.12
C VAL A 35 4.02 18.59 -16.77
N LEU A 36 5.00 18.10 -16.01
CA LEU A 36 5.37 18.68 -14.71
C LEU A 36 6.53 19.69 -14.79
N SER A 37 7.19 19.85 -15.94
CA SER A 37 8.30 20.81 -16.10
C SER A 37 7.86 22.17 -16.62
N GLU A 38 6.76 22.24 -17.36
CA GLU A 38 6.24 23.50 -17.88
C GLU A 38 5.21 24.09 -16.90
N LEU A 39 5.70 25.00 -16.05
CA LEU A 39 4.82 25.83 -15.25
C LEU A 39 3.90 26.64 -16.17
N PRO A 40 2.60 26.78 -15.86
CA PRO A 40 1.71 27.67 -16.60
C PRO A 40 2.31 29.08 -16.66
N LEU A 41 2.22 29.74 -17.82
CA LEU A 41 2.86 31.06 -18.04
C LEU A 41 2.36 32.15 -17.09
N ASP A 42 1.14 32.00 -16.57
CA ASP A 42 0.50 32.89 -15.60
C ASP A 42 0.66 32.42 -14.14
N ALA A 43 1.43 31.35 -13.88
CA ALA A 43 1.65 30.84 -12.54
C ALA A 43 2.59 31.74 -11.73
N GLU A 44 2.04 32.43 -10.74
CA GLU A 44 2.78 33.21 -9.75
C GLU A 44 3.19 32.34 -8.54
N LYS A 45 2.34 31.37 -8.17
CA LYS A 45 2.56 30.50 -7.00
C LYS A 45 2.00 29.11 -7.20
N THR A 46 2.73 28.10 -6.73
CA THR A 46 2.25 26.72 -6.63
C THR A 46 1.93 26.33 -5.18
N VAL A 47 0.86 25.56 -5.00
CA VAL A 47 0.44 25.04 -3.69
C VAL A 47 0.02 23.58 -3.79
N ALA A 48 0.00 22.86 -2.67
CA ALA A 48 -0.59 21.52 -2.63
C ALA A 48 -2.09 21.61 -2.91
N GLY A 49 -2.58 20.77 -3.83
CA GLY A 49 -3.98 20.61 -4.14
C GLY A 49 -4.74 19.76 -3.11
N ARG A 50 -6.00 19.46 -3.42
CA ARG A 50 -6.82 18.61 -2.57
C ARG A 50 -6.43 17.15 -2.77
N VAL A 51 -6.15 16.45 -1.67
CA VAL A 51 -5.91 15.00 -1.69
C VAL A 51 -7.18 14.27 -2.17
N PRO A 52 -7.08 13.41 -3.20
CA PRO A 52 -8.20 12.59 -3.66
C PRO A 52 -8.74 11.69 -2.55
N TRP A 53 -10.06 11.42 -2.57
CA TRP A 53 -10.67 10.52 -1.59
C TRP A 53 -10.12 9.10 -1.69
N SER A 54 -9.78 8.63 -2.90
CA SER A 54 -9.15 7.32 -3.10
C SER A 54 -7.81 7.19 -2.38
N SER A 55 -6.97 8.24 -2.37
CA SER A 55 -5.71 8.25 -1.60
C SER A 55 -5.95 8.07 -0.11
N TRP A 56 -6.99 8.69 0.46
CA TRP A 56 -7.35 8.52 1.87
C TRP A 56 -7.77 7.08 2.21
N LEU A 57 -8.50 6.42 1.32
CA LEU A 57 -8.87 5.01 1.50
C LEU A 57 -7.64 4.09 1.49
N ILE A 58 -6.66 4.38 0.64
CA ILE A 58 -5.40 3.61 0.58
C ILE A 58 -4.57 3.84 1.85
N VAL A 59 -4.46 5.08 2.32
CA VAL A 59 -3.77 5.40 3.58
C VAL A 59 -4.44 4.70 4.77
N ALA A 60 -5.77 4.68 4.84
CA ALA A 60 -6.50 3.96 5.87
C ALA A 60 -6.30 2.44 5.78
N THR A 61 -6.24 1.90 4.56
CA THR A 61 -5.96 0.48 4.34
C THR A 61 -4.54 0.11 4.80
N GLU A 62 -3.54 0.95 4.50
CA GLU A 62 -2.16 0.77 4.98
C GLU A 62 -2.09 0.82 6.51
N LEU A 63 -2.78 1.78 7.15
CA LEU A 63 -2.88 1.85 8.61
C LEU A 63 -3.39 0.51 9.18
N CYS A 64 -4.48 -0.02 8.63
CA CYS A 64 -5.10 -1.26 9.08
C CYS A 64 -4.20 -2.48 8.85
N GLU A 65 -3.53 -2.57 7.69
CA GLU A 65 -2.56 -3.64 7.41
C GLU A 65 -1.43 -3.62 8.44
N ARG A 66 -0.88 -2.44 8.73
CA ARG A 66 0.23 -2.29 9.68
C ARG A 66 -0.18 -2.62 11.10
N LEU A 67 -1.36 -2.17 11.51
CA LEU A 67 -1.97 -2.52 12.79
C LEU A 67 -2.05 -4.04 12.94
N ALA A 68 -2.65 -4.72 11.95
CA ALA A 68 -2.84 -6.17 11.98
C ALA A 68 -1.50 -6.91 11.93
N PHE A 69 -0.58 -6.50 11.06
CA PHE A 69 0.71 -7.15 10.88
C PHE A 69 1.57 -7.07 12.13
N TYR A 70 1.79 -5.87 12.68
CA TYR A 70 2.60 -5.70 13.88
C TYR A 70 1.92 -6.27 15.11
N GLY A 71 0.59 -6.18 15.20
CA GLY A 71 -0.15 -6.76 16.30
C GLY A 71 -0.05 -8.29 16.35
N ALA A 72 -0.31 -8.95 15.22
CA ALA A 72 -0.18 -10.40 15.11
C ALA A 72 1.27 -10.88 15.32
N SER A 73 2.23 -10.22 14.66
CA SER A 73 3.65 -10.63 14.68
C SER A 73 4.26 -10.62 16.08
N LEU A 74 3.82 -9.73 16.98
CA LEU A 74 4.29 -9.73 18.36
C LEU A 74 3.88 -10.99 19.15
N ILE A 75 2.76 -11.59 18.79
CA ILE A 75 2.18 -12.72 19.51
C ILE A 75 2.73 -14.05 18.98
N PHE A 76 3.33 -14.09 17.78
CA PHE A 76 3.81 -15.32 17.15
C PHE A 76 4.79 -16.11 18.02
N VAL A 77 5.91 -15.50 18.41
CA VAL A 77 6.94 -16.21 19.20
C VAL A 77 6.39 -16.64 20.57
N PRO A 78 5.70 -15.77 21.35
CA PRO A 78 5.06 -16.20 22.60
C PRO A 78 4.05 -17.35 22.41
N TYR A 79 3.22 -17.32 21.38
CA TYR A 79 2.25 -18.39 21.08
C TYR A 79 2.95 -19.72 20.80
N LEU A 80 3.95 -19.70 19.91
CA LEU A 80 4.75 -20.86 19.54
C LEU A 80 5.45 -21.51 20.75
N ILE A 81 5.91 -20.71 21.71
CA ILE A 81 6.57 -21.23 22.93
C ILE A 81 5.54 -21.70 23.96
N ARG A 82 4.54 -20.87 24.28
CA ARG A 82 3.65 -21.11 25.42
C ARG A 82 2.53 -22.11 25.12
N GLU A 83 1.91 -21.99 23.95
CA GLU A 83 0.76 -22.83 23.58
C GLU A 83 1.18 -24.10 22.84
N LEU A 84 2.28 -24.04 22.09
CA LEU A 84 2.76 -25.16 21.27
C LEU A 84 4.03 -25.82 21.83
N GLY A 85 4.55 -25.33 22.97
CA GLY A 85 5.66 -25.97 23.69
C GLY A 85 7.00 -25.99 22.96
N MET A 86 7.21 -25.12 21.96
CA MET A 86 8.47 -25.10 21.22
C MET A 86 9.58 -24.38 21.96
N ASP A 87 10.83 -24.76 21.65
CA ASP A 87 11.98 -24.02 22.12
C ASP A 87 12.05 -22.61 21.50
N LYS A 88 12.64 -21.67 22.25
CA LYS A 88 12.79 -20.27 21.83
C LYS A 88 13.55 -20.14 20.51
N ALA A 89 14.59 -20.94 20.28
CA ALA A 89 15.36 -20.90 19.04
C ALA A 89 14.50 -21.31 17.84
N GLN A 90 13.71 -22.38 17.99
CA GLN A 90 12.79 -22.86 16.94
C GLN A 90 11.69 -21.84 16.64
N ALA A 91 11.02 -21.31 17.67
CA ALA A 91 9.98 -20.30 17.51
C ALA A 91 10.50 -19.03 16.83
N THR A 92 11.71 -18.60 17.20
CA THR A 92 12.36 -17.45 16.57
C THR A 92 12.71 -17.75 15.11
N ALA A 93 13.24 -18.94 14.81
CA ALA A 93 13.57 -19.34 13.44
C ALA A 93 12.34 -19.36 12.53
N ILE A 94 11.20 -19.89 13.01
CA ILE A 94 9.93 -19.88 12.28
C ILE A 94 9.48 -18.43 12.01
N ASN A 95 9.49 -17.57 13.04
CA ASN A 95 9.10 -16.17 12.85
C ASN A 95 10.01 -15.43 11.85
N ARG A 96 11.33 -15.70 11.88
CA ARG A 96 12.29 -15.13 10.93
C ARG A 96 12.09 -15.67 9.52
N GLY A 97 11.77 -16.96 9.39
CA GLY A 97 11.43 -17.59 8.12
C GLY A 97 10.17 -16.98 7.50
N PHE A 98 9.15 -16.69 8.31
CA PHE A 98 7.93 -15.99 7.86
C PHE A 98 8.28 -14.61 7.29
N LEU A 99 9.09 -13.82 8.00
CA LEU A 99 9.51 -12.50 7.52
C LEU A 99 10.30 -12.59 6.21
N PHE A 100 11.25 -13.53 6.13
CA PHE A 100 12.00 -13.79 4.90
C PHE A 100 11.05 -14.12 3.74
N PHE A 101 10.10 -15.03 3.97
CA PHE A 101 9.15 -15.44 2.96
C PHE A 101 8.23 -14.29 2.53
N ALA A 102 7.80 -13.42 3.45
CA ALA A 102 7.00 -12.24 3.15
C ALA A 102 7.74 -11.22 2.24
N TYR A 103 9.06 -11.07 2.40
CA TYR A 103 9.85 -10.25 1.48
C TYR A 103 10.04 -10.92 0.11
N PHE A 104 10.22 -12.24 0.10
CA PHE A 104 10.29 -13.00 -1.14
C PHE A 104 8.98 -12.91 -1.94
N THR A 105 7.84 -13.10 -1.29
CA THR A 105 6.52 -12.98 -1.93
C THR A 105 6.22 -11.56 -2.38
N ALA A 106 6.84 -10.52 -1.79
CA ALA A 106 6.73 -9.16 -2.29
C ALA A 106 7.34 -9.00 -3.68
N ILE A 107 8.51 -9.61 -3.94
CA ILE A 107 9.12 -9.62 -5.27
C ILE A 107 8.18 -10.28 -6.29
N VAL A 108 7.63 -11.45 -5.93
CA VAL A 108 6.68 -12.16 -6.79
C VAL A 108 5.41 -11.34 -7.02
N GLY A 109 4.89 -10.69 -5.96
CA GLY A 109 3.70 -9.85 -6.01
C GLY A 109 3.86 -8.60 -6.89
N ALA A 110 5.07 -8.02 -6.94
CA ALA A 110 5.40 -6.93 -7.86
C ALA A 110 5.31 -7.42 -9.32
N ILE A 111 5.98 -8.54 -9.63
CA ILE A 111 6.00 -9.11 -10.99
C ILE A 111 4.58 -9.44 -11.47
N ILE A 112 3.73 -10.00 -10.60
CA ILE A 112 2.33 -10.31 -10.95
C ILE A 112 1.54 -9.05 -11.30
N ALA A 113 1.75 -7.97 -10.54
CA ALA A 113 1.08 -6.70 -10.80
C ALA A 113 1.52 -6.09 -12.13
N ASP A 114 2.82 -6.06 -12.38
CA ASP A 114 3.40 -5.41 -13.56
C ASP A 114 3.07 -6.16 -14.85
N VAL A 115 3.04 -7.51 -14.82
CA VAL A 115 2.90 -8.31 -16.05
C VAL A 115 1.45 -8.62 -16.41
N LYS A 116 0.56 -8.82 -15.42
CA LYS A 116 -0.74 -9.47 -15.70
C LYS A 116 -1.95 -8.78 -15.09
N TRP A 117 -1.88 -8.35 -13.83
CA TRP A 117 -3.07 -7.98 -13.07
C TRP A 117 -3.29 -6.48 -12.95
N GLY A 118 -2.23 -5.68 -13.05
CA GLY A 118 -2.25 -4.29 -12.64
C GLY A 118 -2.26 -4.12 -11.12
N LYS A 119 -1.88 -2.93 -10.65
CA LYS A 119 -1.68 -2.62 -9.23
C LYS A 119 -2.97 -2.76 -8.41
N TYR A 120 -4.09 -2.20 -8.90
CA TYR A 120 -5.38 -2.24 -8.19
C TYR A 120 -5.87 -3.67 -7.91
N ARG A 121 -5.95 -4.52 -8.94
CA ARG A 121 -6.43 -5.90 -8.79
C ARG A 121 -5.51 -6.72 -7.89
N THR A 122 -4.20 -6.49 -8.00
CA THR A 122 -3.21 -7.14 -7.14
C THR A 122 -3.44 -6.76 -5.68
N VAL A 123 -3.48 -5.46 -5.35
CA VAL A 123 -3.71 -5.01 -3.97
C VAL A 123 -5.03 -5.57 -3.41
N LEU A 124 -6.11 -5.56 -4.20
CA LEU A 124 -7.42 -6.05 -3.75
C LEU A 124 -7.42 -7.57 -3.48
N VAL A 125 -6.94 -8.37 -4.43
CA VAL A 125 -6.92 -9.85 -4.28
C VAL A 125 -6.01 -10.25 -3.11
N PHE A 126 -4.82 -9.67 -3.03
CA PHE A 126 -3.88 -9.99 -1.96
C PHE A 126 -4.35 -9.48 -0.59
N SER A 127 -5.14 -8.41 -0.52
CA SER A 127 -5.82 -7.98 0.71
C SER A 127 -6.82 -9.02 1.21
N ILE A 128 -7.59 -9.64 0.31
CA ILE A 128 -8.53 -10.73 0.68
C ILE A 128 -7.75 -11.95 1.17
N VAL A 129 -6.69 -12.35 0.47
CA VAL A 129 -5.81 -13.46 0.88
C VAL A 129 -5.22 -13.19 2.27
N TYR A 130 -4.78 -11.96 2.54
CA TYR A 130 -4.27 -11.56 3.85
C TYR A 130 -5.33 -11.68 4.95
N MET A 131 -6.56 -11.19 4.72
CA MET A 131 -7.67 -11.32 5.68
C MET A 131 -7.98 -12.78 6.01
N ILE A 132 -7.99 -13.66 5.00
CA ILE A 132 -8.17 -15.11 5.22
C ILE A 132 -7.06 -15.65 6.11
N GLY A 133 -5.82 -15.20 5.90
CA GLY A 133 -4.69 -15.55 6.75
C GLY A 133 -4.89 -15.17 8.22
N LEU A 134 -5.38 -13.96 8.49
CA LEU A 134 -5.68 -13.52 9.86
C LEU A 134 -6.80 -14.34 10.52
N ILE A 135 -7.84 -14.69 9.75
CA ILE A 135 -8.94 -15.54 10.24
C ILE A 135 -8.42 -16.95 10.56
N MET A 136 -7.65 -17.55 9.66
CA MET A 136 -7.06 -18.88 9.86
C MET A 136 -6.08 -18.89 11.03
N LEU A 137 -5.28 -17.83 11.18
CA LEU A 137 -4.39 -17.68 12.32
C LEU A 137 -5.17 -17.69 13.63
N SER A 138 -6.25 -16.90 13.70
CA SER A 138 -7.14 -16.85 14.87
C SER A 138 -7.78 -18.22 15.15
N ALA A 139 -8.20 -18.95 14.11
CA ALA A 139 -8.75 -20.29 14.25
C ALA A 139 -7.71 -21.30 14.75
N SER A 140 -6.46 -21.22 14.28
CA SER A 140 -5.37 -22.10 14.71
C SER A 140 -5.00 -21.93 16.18
N ALA A 141 -5.21 -20.73 16.73
CA ALA A 141 -4.99 -20.43 18.14
C ALA A 141 -6.11 -20.91 19.07
N SER A 142 -7.20 -21.49 18.53
CA SER A 142 -8.30 -22.01 19.35
C SER A 142 -7.89 -23.27 20.13
N ALA A 143 -8.43 -23.44 21.34
CA ALA A 143 -8.16 -24.62 22.18
C ALA A 143 -8.49 -25.95 21.48
N ALA A 144 -9.54 -25.96 20.65
CA ALA A 144 -9.91 -27.12 19.84
C ALA A 144 -8.85 -27.44 18.78
N SER A 145 -8.29 -26.44 18.11
CA SER A 145 -7.23 -26.63 17.10
C SER A 145 -5.92 -27.12 17.74
N ILE A 146 -5.56 -26.60 18.91
CA ILE A 146 -4.36 -27.02 19.63
C ILE A 146 -4.50 -28.48 20.10
N THR A 147 -5.63 -28.84 20.72
CA THR A 147 -5.86 -30.19 21.26
C THR A 147 -5.94 -31.25 20.14
N SER A 148 -6.43 -30.88 18.96
CA SER A 148 -6.48 -31.77 17.79
C SER A 148 -5.16 -31.88 17.01
N GLY A 149 -4.09 -31.22 17.47
CA GLY A 149 -2.79 -31.22 16.80
C GLY A 149 -2.69 -30.29 15.59
N PHE A 150 -3.75 -29.53 15.27
CA PHE A 150 -3.78 -28.59 14.15
C PHE A 150 -3.21 -27.21 14.47
N GLY A 151 -2.83 -26.93 15.73
CA GLY A 151 -2.32 -25.61 16.13
C GLY A 151 -1.07 -25.16 15.36
N LEU A 152 -0.02 -26.00 15.27
CA LEU A 152 1.20 -25.68 14.53
C LEU A 152 0.99 -25.70 12.99
N PRO A 153 0.42 -26.76 12.38
CA PRO A 153 0.16 -26.75 10.94
C PRO A 153 -0.75 -25.60 10.50
N GLY A 154 -1.79 -25.30 11.28
CA GLY A 154 -2.70 -24.18 11.03
C GLY A 154 -1.97 -22.84 11.09
N PHE A 155 -1.12 -22.64 12.10
CA PHE A 155 -0.28 -21.44 12.20
C PHE A 155 0.64 -21.27 10.99
N ILE A 156 1.33 -22.34 10.55
CA ILE A 156 2.25 -22.28 9.40
C ILE A 156 1.49 -21.99 8.11
N ILE A 157 0.34 -22.64 7.87
CA ILE A 157 -0.49 -22.38 6.69
C ILE A 157 -0.99 -20.93 6.70
N ALA A 158 -1.56 -20.48 7.82
CA ALA A 158 -2.07 -19.12 7.97
C ALA A 158 -0.98 -18.07 7.71
N THR A 159 0.21 -18.25 8.30
CA THR A 159 1.29 -17.28 8.20
C THR A 159 2.02 -17.32 6.86
N TYR A 160 2.50 -18.49 6.41
CA TYR A 160 3.31 -18.58 5.19
C TYR A 160 2.50 -18.58 3.91
N VAL A 161 1.35 -19.25 3.87
CA VAL A 161 0.57 -19.37 2.62
C VAL A 161 -0.31 -18.15 2.41
N PHE A 162 -0.97 -17.66 3.47
CA PHE A 162 -1.94 -16.57 3.35
C PHE A 162 -1.37 -15.22 3.74
N MET A 163 -0.86 -15.06 4.97
CA MET A 163 -0.38 -13.75 5.42
C MET A 163 0.86 -13.27 4.65
N ALA A 164 1.86 -14.13 4.44
CA ALA A 164 3.09 -13.74 3.74
C ALA A 164 2.82 -13.46 2.25
N CYS A 165 2.00 -14.28 1.58
CA CYS A 165 1.60 -13.98 0.20
C CYS A 165 0.78 -12.68 0.13
N GLY A 166 -0.24 -12.54 0.99
CA GLY A 166 -1.09 -11.36 1.08
C GLY A 166 -0.30 -10.06 1.30
N THR A 167 0.51 -10.04 2.35
CA THR A 167 1.31 -8.86 2.72
C THR A 167 2.35 -8.52 1.65
N GLY A 168 2.94 -9.54 0.99
CA GLY A 168 3.89 -9.34 -0.11
C GLY A 168 3.25 -8.63 -1.31
N GLY A 169 2.11 -9.13 -1.78
CA GLY A 169 1.38 -8.52 -2.90
C GLY A 169 0.87 -7.12 -2.61
N ILE A 170 0.46 -6.83 -1.37
CA ILE A 170 0.05 -5.49 -0.95
C ILE A 170 1.27 -4.55 -0.92
N LYS A 171 2.33 -4.91 -0.18
CA LYS A 171 3.49 -4.01 0.05
C LYS A 171 4.25 -3.67 -1.22
N ALA A 172 4.30 -4.59 -2.17
CA ALA A 172 4.94 -4.36 -3.46
C ALA A 172 4.24 -3.26 -4.29
N ASN A 173 2.94 -3.06 -4.09
CA ASN A 173 2.10 -2.31 -5.03
C ASN A 173 1.38 -1.10 -4.44
N VAL A 174 1.13 -1.09 -3.13
CA VAL A 174 0.29 -0.08 -2.47
C VAL A 174 0.86 1.35 -2.55
N SER A 175 2.19 1.50 -2.50
CA SER A 175 2.85 2.81 -2.59
C SER A 175 2.85 3.37 -4.01
N ALA A 176 3.00 2.52 -5.03
CA ALA A 176 2.80 2.92 -6.41
C ALA A 176 1.33 3.27 -6.66
N PHE A 177 0.42 2.44 -6.16
CA PHE A 177 -1.01 2.64 -6.31
C PHE A 177 -1.53 3.93 -5.65
N VAL A 178 -0.98 4.33 -4.50
CA VAL A 178 -1.34 5.62 -3.88
C VAL A 178 -0.85 6.82 -4.69
N ALA A 179 0.31 6.69 -5.35
CA ALA A 179 0.84 7.72 -6.23
C ALA A 179 -0.03 7.90 -7.48
N ASP A 180 -0.49 6.79 -8.05
CA ASP A 180 -1.37 6.77 -9.23
C ASP A 180 -2.73 7.45 -8.99
N GLN A 181 -3.11 7.70 -7.73
CA GLN A 181 -4.35 8.43 -7.42
C GLN A 181 -4.25 9.93 -7.68
N VAL A 182 -3.04 10.48 -7.74
CA VAL A 182 -2.81 11.92 -7.95
C VAL A 182 -2.53 12.15 -9.44
N ILE A 183 -3.48 12.76 -10.13
CA ILE A 183 -3.35 13.06 -11.56
C ILE A 183 -2.19 14.05 -11.75
N PRO A 184 -1.15 13.74 -12.55
CA PRO A 184 -0.03 14.65 -12.79
C PRO A 184 -0.48 15.93 -13.48
N GLY A 185 0.11 17.07 -13.08
CA GLY A 185 -0.08 18.36 -13.75
C GLY A 185 -0.32 19.52 -12.78
N PHE A 186 -0.73 20.64 -13.36
CA PHE A 186 -1.12 21.85 -12.64
C PHE A 186 -2.62 22.06 -12.79
N THR A 187 -3.34 22.19 -11.68
CA THR A 187 -4.78 22.50 -11.69
C THR A 187 -4.99 23.93 -11.24
N PRO A 188 -5.68 24.80 -12.00
CA PRO A 188 -5.94 26.17 -11.59
C PRO A 188 -6.78 26.20 -10.30
N THR A 189 -6.43 27.07 -9.36
CA THR A 189 -7.20 27.25 -8.13
C THR A 189 -8.22 28.39 -8.28
N LYS A 190 -8.99 28.66 -7.21
CA LYS A 190 -9.94 29.79 -7.18
C LYS A 190 -9.26 31.16 -7.24
N THR A 191 -7.97 31.23 -6.92
CA THR A 191 -7.19 32.46 -6.92
C THR A 191 -6.39 32.54 -8.23
N PRO A 192 -6.55 33.62 -9.03
CA PRO A 192 -5.73 33.82 -10.22
C PRO A 192 -4.24 33.77 -9.91
N GLY A 193 -3.44 33.20 -10.80
CA GLY A 193 -1.99 33.05 -10.62
C GLY A 193 -1.56 31.98 -9.62
N VAL A 194 -2.50 31.32 -8.91
CA VAL A 194 -2.21 30.23 -7.98
C VAL A 194 -2.65 28.90 -8.58
N TYR A 195 -1.69 28.00 -8.75
CA TYR A 195 -1.90 26.66 -9.29
C TYR A 195 -1.66 25.59 -8.24
N ALA A 196 -2.51 24.55 -8.25
CA ALA A 196 -2.29 23.34 -7.46
C ALA A 196 -1.30 22.44 -8.20
N ASP A 197 -0.14 22.21 -7.59
CA ASP A 197 0.89 21.32 -8.12
C ASP A 197 0.65 19.90 -7.58
N SER A 198 0.50 18.96 -8.50
CA SER A 198 0.31 17.54 -8.17
C SER A 198 1.52 16.94 -7.43
N ARG A 199 2.75 17.45 -7.62
CA ARG A 199 3.94 17.01 -6.86
C ARG A 199 3.81 17.33 -5.38
N LEU A 200 3.46 18.58 -5.04
CA LEU A 200 3.24 19.00 -3.66
C LEU A 200 2.07 18.26 -3.01
N THR A 201 1.04 17.95 -3.81
CA THR A 201 -0.09 17.12 -3.38
C THR A 201 0.37 15.70 -3.06
N LEU A 202 1.15 15.10 -3.95
CA LEU A 202 1.70 13.75 -3.81
C LEU A 202 2.63 13.63 -2.59
N GLU A 203 3.50 14.63 -2.36
CA GLU A 203 4.31 14.72 -1.13
C GLU A 203 3.43 14.75 0.12
N GLY A 204 2.33 15.50 0.08
CA GLY A 204 1.34 15.53 1.15
C GLY A 204 0.72 14.15 1.41
N VAL A 205 0.35 13.43 0.35
CA VAL A 205 -0.19 12.07 0.44
C VAL A 205 0.82 11.11 1.06
N PHE A 206 2.07 11.11 0.59
CA PHE A 206 3.12 10.26 1.15
C PHE A 206 3.43 10.60 2.60
N ARG A 207 3.37 11.87 3.00
CA ARG A 207 3.49 12.26 4.41
C ARG A 207 2.42 11.59 5.27
N TYR A 208 1.16 11.59 4.86
CA TYR A 208 0.10 10.89 5.59
C TYR A 208 0.27 9.37 5.55
N PHE A 209 0.70 8.82 4.40
CA PHE A 209 0.97 7.40 4.23
C PHE A 209 2.04 6.89 5.21
N TYR A 210 3.16 7.59 5.36
CA TYR A 210 4.21 7.21 6.31
C TYR A 210 3.79 7.44 7.77
N TRP A 211 2.98 8.47 8.04
CA TRP A 211 2.37 8.65 9.36
C TRP A 211 1.47 7.46 9.72
N ALA A 212 0.64 6.99 8.79
CA ALA A 212 -0.20 5.81 9.00
C ALA A 212 0.61 4.55 9.31
N ILE A 213 1.75 4.34 8.65
CA ILE A 213 2.63 3.20 8.94
C ILE A 213 3.12 3.23 10.38
N ASN A 214 3.64 4.38 10.83
CA ASN A 214 4.17 4.53 12.18
C ASN A 214 3.07 4.42 13.25
N VAL A 215 1.93 5.06 13.03
CA VAL A 215 0.78 5.00 13.96
C VAL A 215 0.25 3.58 14.06
N GLY A 216 0.04 2.89 12.92
CA GLY A 216 -0.42 1.51 12.90
C GLY A 216 0.53 0.57 13.65
N ALA A 217 1.84 0.74 13.45
CA ALA A 217 2.86 -0.03 14.17
C ALA A 217 2.80 0.21 15.68
N VAL A 218 2.74 1.47 16.13
CA VAL A 218 2.68 1.81 17.56
C VAL A 218 1.42 1.24 18.20
N ILE A 219 0.25 1.43 17.59
CA ILE A 219 -1.02 0.92 18.14
C ILE A 219 -0.99 -0.61 18.18
N GLY A 220 -0.57 -1.26 17.10
CA GLY A 220 -0.51 -2.73 17.02
C GLY A 220 0.41 -3.30 18.10
N MET A 221 1.55 -2.66 18.33
CA MET A 221 2.48 -3.07 19.36
C MET A 221 2.02 -2.77 20.79
N ALA A 222 1.29 -1.68 21.01
CA ALA A 222 0.80 -1.30 22.33
C ALA A 222 -0.38 -2.17 22.79
N VAL A 223 -1.29 -2.51 21.88
CA VAL A 223 -2.54 -3.23 22.19
C VAL A 223 -2.31 -4.73 22.38
N SER A 224 -1.46 -5.34 21.55
CA SER A 224 -1.33 -6.80 21.49
C SER A 224 -0.87 -7.47 22.79
N PRO A 225 0.11 -6.94 23.54
CA PRO A 225 0.51 -7.50 24.83
C PRO A 225 -0.59 -7.37 25.89
N GLN A 226 -1.44 -6.34 25.81
CA GLN A 226 -2.52 -6.13 26.79
C GLN A 226 -3.63 -7.15 26.60
N ILE A 227 -4.04 -7.39 25.35
CA ILE A 227 -5.03 -8.42 25.01
C ILE A 227 -4.52 -9.80 25.44
N ALA A 228 -3.26 -10.12 25.13
CA ALA A 228 -2.67 -11.40 25.53
C ALA A 228 -2.61 -11.57 27.06
N ARG A 229 -2.38 -10.49 27.82
CA ARG A 229 -2.38 -10.55 29.29
C ARG A 229 -3.78 -10.78 29.87
N ASN A 230 -4.80 -10.11 29.34
CA ASN A 230 -6.16 -10.23 29.85
C ASN A 230 -6.76 -11.63 29.63
N VAL A 231 -6.44 -12.28 28.51
CA VAL A 231 -6.85 -13.68 28.28
C VAL A 231 -6.21 -14.63 29.29
N ASN A 232 -4.98 -14.35 29.73
CA ASN A 232 -4.28 -15.16 30.72
C ASN A 232 -4.83 -14.98 32.15
N SER A 233 -5.30 -13.79 32.51
CA SER A 233 -5.95 -13.59 33.83
C SER A 233 -7.26 -14.36 33.99
N ASP A 234 -7.93 -14.68 32.88
CA ASP A 234 -9.17 -15.47 32.87
C ASP A 234 -8.93 -16.99 32.90
N GLN A 235 -7.68 -17.47 32.70
CA GLN A 235 -7.30 -18.88 32.83
C GLN A 235 -6.15 -19.10 33.82
N PRO A 236 -6.38 -18.89 35.14
CA PRO A 236 -5.36 -19.06 36.17
C PRO A 236 -5.09 -20.54 36.44
N GLY A 237 -4.26 -21.20 35.62
CA GLY A 237 -3.92 -22.61 35.86
C GLY A 237 -2.93 -23.30 34.91
N LYS A 238 -2.37 -22.61 33.91
CA LYS A 238 -1.36 -23.18 33.00
C LYS A 238 -0.02 -22.48 33.17
N GLY A 239 0.60 -22.69 34.33
CA GLY A 239 1.97 -22.29 34.64
C GLY A 239 2.85 -23.52 34.83
#